data_AF-A0A5J5I5Q5-F1
#
_entry.id   AF-A0A5J5I5Q5-F1
#
_cell.length_a   1.000
_cell.length_b   1.000
_cell.length_c   1.000
_cell.angle_alpha   90.00
_cell.angle_beta   90.00
_cell.angle_gamma   90.00
#
_symmetry.space_group_name_H-M   'P 1'
#
loop_
_entity.id
_entity.type
_entity.pdbx_description
1 polymer ?
#
loop_
_entity_poly.entity_id
_entity_poly.type
_entity_poly.pdbx_seq_one_letter_code
_entity_poly.pdbx_strand_id
1 'polypeptide(L)'
;MSFYDDLRAGVGPGSEIEATFGVPAILTRTTGGVKDPDSGNVSSKTITPHNVNVAKRTVEITVKDGGKAEATAFDIWFEPLPGDVITLAGKSYRVASVEADEPDGIPIGWIAVVGSGS
;
A
#
# COMPACT_ATOMS: atom_id res chain seq x y z
N MET A 1 3.12 17.39 12.10
CA MET A 1 1.79 17.50 11.46
C MET A 1 1.75 16.41 10.40
N SER A 2 1.12 15.29 10.70
CA SER A 2 1.12 14.11 9.81
C SER A 2 -0.02 14.26 8.82
N PHE A 3 0.29 14.49 7.54
CA PHE A 3 -0.67 14.82 6.49
C PHE A 3 -1.34 13.58 5.84
N TYR A 4 -1.31 12.42 6.48
CA TYR A 4 -1.62 11.13 5.82
C TYR A 4 -2.91 10.45 6.30
N ASP A 5 -3.78 11.15 7.01
CA ASP A 5 -4.90 10.48 7.71
C ASP A 5 -6.12 10.09 6.85
N ASP A 6 -6.17 10.45 5.55
CA ASP A 6 -7.40 10.16 4.77
C ASP A 6 -7.19 10.13 3.24
N LEU A 7 -6.25 9.32 2.77
CA LEU A 7 -6.09 9.05 1.32
C LEU A 7 -7.01 7.90 0.90
N ARG A 8 -8.29 8.20 0.61
CA ARG A 8 -9.11 7.35 -0.27
C ARG A 8 -8.72 7.65 -1.72
N ALA A 9 -7.59 7.12 -2.14
CA ALA A 9 -7.07 7.30 -3.49
C ALA A 9 -7.74 6.30 -4.45
N GLY A 10 -8.71 6.78 -5.23
CA GLY A 10 -9.23 6.14 -6.44
C GLY A 10 -8.23 6.24 -7.58
N VAL A 11 -7.76 5.13 -8.14
CA VAL A 11 -6.91 5.12 -9.35
C VAL A 11 -7.77 5.50 -10.55
N GLY A 12 -7.54 6.70 -11.08
CA GLY A 12 -8.27 7.21 -12.25
C GLY A 12 -7.78 6.62 -13.58
N PRO A 13 -8.65 6.60 -14.62
CA PRO A 13 -8.26 6.24 -15.99
C PRO A 13 -7.27 7.29 -16.54
N GLY A 14 -6.07 6.84 -16.94
CA GLY A 14 -4.96 7.71 -17.39
C GLY A 14 -3.61 7.39 -16.73
N SER A 15 -3.56 6.41 -15.84
CA SER A 15 -2.32 6.00 -15.17
C SER A 15 -1.40 5.21 -16.12
N GLU A 16 -0.25 5.80 -16.50
CA GLU A 16 0.77 5.12 -17.30
C GLU A 16 1.43 3.99 -16.48
N ILE A 17 1.43 2.78 -17.04
CA ILE A 17 2.08 1.61 -16.43
C ILE A 17 3.55 1.61 -16.89
N GLU A 18 4.42 2.28 -16.16
CA GLU A 18 5.87 2.09 -16.31
C GLU A 18 6.34 0.94 -15.40
N ALA A 19 5.94 -0.31 -15.64
CA ALA A 19 6.49 -1.40 -14.83
C ALA A 19 6.53 -2.79 -15.51
N THR A 20 7.75 -3.29 -15.62
CA THR A 20 8.08 -4.71 -15.73
C THR A 20 7.65 -5.41 -14.43
N PHE A 21 6.60 -6.22 -14.46
CA PHE A 21 6.23 -7.10 -13.34
C PHE A 21 7.42 -7.99 -12.96
N GLY A 22 7.70 -8.18 -11.67
CA GLY A 22 8.66 -9.19 -11.20
C GLY A 22 9.84 -8.71 -10.35
N VAL A 23 9.81 -7.52 -9.77
CA VAL A 23 10.87 -7.12 -8.81
C VAL A 23 10.55 -7.71 -7.44
N PRO A 24 11.45 -8.52 -6.84
CA PRO A 24 11.22 -9.09 -5.53
C PRO A 24 11.25 -8.02 -4.44
N ALA A 25 10.28 -8.07 -3.54
CA ALA A 25 10.13 -7.22 -2.37
C ALA A 25 9.66 -8.03 -1.16
N ILE A 26 9.75 -7.43 0.03
CA ILE A 26 9.21 -8.00 1.27
C ILE A 26 8.05 -7.13 1.73
N LEU A 27 6.86 -7.72 1.82
CA LEU A 27 5.72 -7.11 2.50
C LEU A 27 5.73 -7.56 3.96
N THR A 28 5.74 -6.60 4.88
CA THR A 28 5.72 -6.87 6.32
C THR A 28 4.37 -6.42 6.89
N ARG A 29 3.63 -7.38 7.43
CA ARG A 29 2.36 -7.15 8.12
C ARG A 29 2.58 -7.09 9.62
N THR A 30 2.04 -6.06 10.26
CA THR A 30 2.02 -5.96 11.71
C THR A 30 0.58 -6.11 12.20
N THR A 31 0.34 -7.07 13.09
CA THR A 31 -0.95 -7.25 13.77
C THR A 31 -0.78 -7.09 15.28
N GLY A 32 -1.85 -6.71 15.98
CA GLY A 32 -1.81 -6.43 17.42
C GLY A 32 -1.07 -5.14 17.77
N GLY A 33 -0.59 -5.03 19.02
CA GLY A 33 -0.05 -3.77 19.54
C GLY A 33 -1.12 -2.70 19.81
N VAL A 34 -2.39 -3.09 19.77
CA VAL A 34 -3.53 -2.23 20.05
C VAL A 34 -3.70 -2.12 21.55
N LYS A 35 -3.77 -0.89 22.05
CA LYS A 35 -4.11 -0.60 23.43
C LYS A 35 -5.62 -0.71 23.62
N ASP A 36 -6.03 -1.60 24.50
CA ASP A 36 -7.39 -1.70 25.00
C ASP A 36 -7.73 -0.40 25.77
N PRO A 37 -8.80 0.33 25.39
CA PRO A 37 -9.17 1.58 26.03
C PRO A 37 -9.71 1.41 27.46
N ASP A 38 -10.29 0.25 27.78
CA ASP A 38 -10.92 -0.02 29.07
C ASP A 38 -9.90 -0.58 30.08
N SER A 39 -9.05 -1.50 29.63
CA SER A 39 -8.07 -2.16 30.51
C SER A 39 -6.67 -1.55 30.47
N GLY A 40 -6.38 -0.71 29.48
CA GLY A 40 -5.07 -0.11 29.26
C GLY A 40 -3.99 -1.09 28.79
N ASN A 41 -4.32 -2.38 28.66
CA ASN A 41 -3.42 -3.43 28.22
C ASN A 41 -3.14 -3.32 26.72
N VAL A 42 -1.93 -3.69 26.31
CA VAL A 42 -1.54 -3.70 24.90
C VAL A 42 -1.48 -5.15 24.42
N SER A 43 -2.21 -5.46 23.35
CA SER A 43 -2.15 -6.79 22.74
C SER A 43 -0.75 -7.08 22.19
N SER A 44 -0.32 -8.34 22.22
CA SER A 44 0.98 -8.76 21.68
C SER A 44 1.09 -8.37 20.22
N LYS A 45 2.21 -7.74 19.85
CA LYS A 45 2.54 -7.36 18.47
C LYS A 45 3.13 -8.56 17.74
N THR A 46 2.57 -8.90 16.59
CA THR A 46 3.09 -9.92 15.68
C THR A 46 3.53 -9.25 14.38
N ILE A 47 4.71 -9.64 13.87
CA ILE A 47 5.28 -9.14 12.63
C ILE A 47 5.47 -10.34 11.68
N THR A 48 4.81 -10.30 10.53
CA THR A 48 4.82 -11.39 9.54
C THR A 48 5.38 -10.89 8.21
N PRO A 49 6.53 -11.41 7.74
CA PRO A 49 7.05 -11.10 6.42
C PRO A 49 6.45 -12.01 5.33
N HIS A 50 6.20 -11.43 4.17
CA HIS A 50 5.71 -12.10 2.96
C HIS A 50 6.63 -11.75 1.79
N ASN A 51 7.14 -12.77 1.08
CA ASN A 51 7.87 -12.55 -0.16
C ASN A 51 6.88 -12.25 -1.27
N VAL A 52 7.04 -11.12 -1.93
CA VAL A 52 6.11 -10.63 -2.97
C VAL A 52 6.89 -10.11 -4.16
N ASN A 53 6.25 -10.12 -5.33
CA ASN A 53 6.76 -9.43 -6.51
C ASN A 53 5.91 -8.20 -6.75
N VAL A 54 6.56 -7.07 -7.00
CA VAL A 54 5.89 -5.79 -7.22
C VAL A 54 6.31 -5.18 -8.55
N ALA A 55 5.40 -4.40 -9.13
CA ALA A 55 5.65 -3.49 -10.23
C ALA A 55 5.40 -2.06 -9.71
N LYS A 56 6.41 -1.17 -9.77
CA LYS A 56 6.26 0.20 -9.28
C LYS A 56 5.66 1.09 -10.36
N ARG A 57 4.60 1.82 -10.04
CA ARG A 57 3.96 2.78 -10.95
C ARG A 57 3.72 4.13 -10.28
N THR A 58 3.49 5.15 -11.10
CA THR A 58 2.97 6.43 -10.65
C THR A 58 1.48 6.49 -10.98
N VAL A 59 0.65 6.91 -10.03
CA VAL A 59 -0.79 7.09 -10.21
C VAL A 59 -1.18 8.52 -9.86
N GLU A 60 -2.16 9.07 -10.56
CA GLU A 60 -2.78 10.34 -10.18
C GLU A 60 -3.86 10.07 -9.12
N ILE A 61 -3.78 10.77 -8.00
CA ILE A 61 -4.73 10.69 -6.90
C ILE A 61 -5.43 12.04 -6.72
N THR A 62 -6.68 11.99 -6.26
CA THR A 62 -7.40 13.20 -5.83
C THR A 62 -7.16 13.40 -4.33
N VAL A 63 -6.60 14.55 -3.96
CA VAL A 63 -6.45 14.94 -2.55
C VAL A 63 -7.73 15.59 -2.03
N LYS A 64 -7.87 15.66 -0.70
CA LYS A 64 -9.09 16.09 0.01
C LYS A 64 -9.68 17.43 -0.47
N ASP A 65 -8.84 18.35 -0.96
CA ASP A 65 -9.26 19.67 -1.46
C ASP A 65 -9.60 19.68 -2.96
N GLY A 66 -9.73 18.50 -3.59
CA GLY A 66 -10.05 18.35 -5.02
C GLY A 66 -8.85 18.56 -5.96
N GLY A 67 -7.66 18.81 -5.42
CA GLY A 67 -6.42 18.84 -6.20
C GLY A 67 -6.03 17.46 -6.71
N LYS A 68 -5.32 17.43 -7.84
CA LYS A 68 -4.67 16.22 -8.39
C LYS A 68 -3.22 16.20 -7.91
N ALA A 69 -2.75 15.04 -7.47
CA ALA A 69 -1.37 14.81 -7.08
C ALA A 69 -0.87 13.47 -7.61
N GLU A 70 0.42 13.35 -7.84
CA GLU A 70 1.04 12.07 -8.18
C GLU A 70 1.38 11.29 -6.90
N ALA A 71 1.10 10.00 -6.90
CA ALA A 71 1.46 9.08 -5.85
C ALA A 71 2.23 7.88 -6.42
N THR A 72 3.07 7.27 -5.59
CA THR A 72 3.66 5.97 -5.91
C THR A 72 2.63 4.90 -5.59
N ALA A 73 2.46 3.94 -6.50
CA ALA A 73 1.72 2.72 -6.25
C ALA A 73 2.52 1.48 -6.66
N PHE A 74 2.12 0.33 -6.12
CA PHE A 74 2.65 -0.97 -6.51
C PHE A 74 1.54 -1.88 -6.99
N ASP A 75 1.71 -2.46 -8.17
CA ASP A 75 0.91 -3.59 -8.62
C ASP A 75 1.49 -4.87 -7.98
N ILE A 76 0.63 -5.66 -7.32
CA ILE A 76 1.03 -6.82 -6.53
C ILE A 76 -0.07 -7.90 -6.57
N TRP A 77 0.30 -9.18 -6.66
CA TRP A 77 -0.67 -10.30 -6.68
C TRP A 77 -1.06 -10.82 -5.30
N PHE A 78 -0.27 -10.47 -4.28
CA PHE A 78 -0.60 -10.73 -2.89
C PHE A 78 -1.36 -9.54 -2.32
N GLU A 79 -2.52 -9.76 -1.72
CA GLU A 79 -3.35 -8.70 -1.14
C GLU A 79 -2.59 -7.96 -0.02
N PRO A 80 -2.19 -6.69 -0.25
CA PRO A 80 -1.68 -5.84 0.80
C PRO A 80 -2.84 -5.30 1.63
N LEU A 81 -2.56 -4.92 2.89
CA LEU A 81 -3.51 -4.21 3.73
C LEU A 81 -2.99 -2.81 4.07
N PRO A 82 -3.87 -1.82 4.25
CA PRO A 82 -3.48 -0.52 4.78
C PRO A 82 -2.65 -0.67 6.07
N GLY A 83 -1.52 0.01 6.11
CA GLY A 83 -0.55 -0.06 7.21
C GLY A 83 0.56 -1.09 7.05
N ASP A 84 0.45 -2.03 6.10
CA ASP A 84 1.56 -2.92 5.71
C ASP A 84 2.75 -2.09 5.21
N VAL A 85 3.96 -2.65 5.32
CA VAL A 85 5.20 -2.03 4.83
C VAL A 85 5.80 -2.89 3.72
N ILE A 86 5.97 -2.31 2.53
CA ILE A 86 6.66 -2.92 1.40
C ILE A 86 8.10 -2.43 1.40
N THR A 87 9.06 -3.33 1.57
CA THR A 87 10.49 -3.05 1.45
C THR A 87 10.98 -3.48 0.09
N LEU A 88 11.39 -2.51 -0.73
CA LEU A 88 11.89 -2.68 -2.08
C LEU A 88 13.26 -2.01 -2.21
N ALA A 89 14.29 -2.77 -2.60
CA ALA A 89 15.64 -2.26 -2.79
C ALA A 89 16.18 -1.43 -1.60
N GLY A 90 15.86 -1.84 -0.36
CA GLY A 90 16.27 -1.17 0.87
C GLY A 90 15.47 0.08 1.23
N LYS A 91 14.45 0.45 0.45
CA LYS A 91 13.51 1.53 0.76
C LYS A 91 12.20 0.95 1.29
N SER A 92 11.61 1.62 2.27
CA SER A 92 10.35 1.23 2.90
C SER A 92 9.20 2.13 2.44
N TYR A 93 8.11 1.48 2.04
CA TYR A 93 6.90 2.11 1.54
C TYR A 93 5.74 1.65 2.39
N ARG A 94 5.02 2.58 3.02
CA ARG A 94 3.86 2.22 3.83
C ARG A 94 2.60 2.26 2.98
N VAL A 95 1.84 1.17 2.98
CA VAL A 95 0.57 1.05 2.28
C VAL A 95 -0.45 1.98 2.94
N ALA A 96 -0.98 2.92 2.15
CA ALA A 96 -1.99 3.88 2.59
C ALA A 96 -3.39 3.40 2.21
N SER A 97 -3.57 3.03 0.94
CA SER A 97 -4.80 2.45 0.41
C SER A 97 -4.49 1.32 -0.55
N VAL A 98 -5.47 0.46 -0.77
CA VAL A 98 -5.38 -0.72 -1.63
C VAL A 98 -6.63 -0.78 -2.48
N GLU A 99 -6.45 -0.96 -3.78
CA GLU A 99 -7.53 -1.15 -4.73
C GLU A 99 -7.40 -2.51 -5.39
N ALA A 100 -8.51 -3.22 -5.56
CA ALA A 100 -8.52 -4.43 -6.35
C ALA A 100 -8.44 -4.04 -7.83
N ASP A 101 -7.45 -4.60 -8.54
CA ASP A 101 -7.38 -4.58 -9.98
C ASP A 101 -7.87 -5.94 -10.47
N GLU A 102 -9.16 -6.00 -10.81
CA GLU A 102 -9.83 -7.19 -11.34
C GLU A 102 -10.06 -7.03 -12.85
N PRO A 103 -9.04 -7.27 -13.69
CA PRO A 103 -9.28 -7.38 -15.12
C PRO A 103 -10.03 -8.69 -15.43
N ASP A 104 -11.06 -8.61 -16.27
CA ASP A 104 -11.89 -9.73 -16.69
C ASP A 104 -11.04 -10.95 -17.13
N GLY A 105 -11.05 -12.02 -16.32
CA GLY A 105 -10.47 -13.31 -16.65
C GLY A 105 -8.98 -13.52 -16.32
N ILE A 106 -8.33 -12.65 -15.55
CA ILE A 106 -6.93 -12.79 -15.09
C ILE A 106 -6.86 -12.81 -13.54
N PRO A 107 -5.78 -13.33 -12.91
CA PRO A 107 -5.64 -13.34 -11.45
C PRO A 107 -5.80 -11.94 -10.86
N ILE A 108 -6.53 -11.83 -9.75
CA ILE A 108 -6.74 -10.56 -9.03
C ILE A 108 -5.38 -9.94 -8.72
N GLY A 109 -5.15 -8.75 -9.26
CA GLY A 109 -4.07 -7.87 -8.85
C GLY A 109 -4.57 -6.89 -7.80
N TRP A 110 -3.63 -6.27 -7.10
CA TRP A 110 -3.90 -5.19 -6.17
C TRP A 110 -3.02 -4.02 -6.50
N ILE A 111 -3.58 -2.82 -6.44
CA ILE A 111 -2.84 -1.56 -6.54
C ILE A 111 -2.72 -0.99 -5.13
N ALA A 112 -1.52 -1.06 -4.57
CA ALA A 112 -1.23 -0.46 -3.27
C ALA A 112 -0.67 0.96 -3.44
N VAL A 113 -1.44 1.98 -3.08
CA VAL A 113 -0.94 3.36 -3.02
C VAL A 113 -0.12 3.51 -1.74
N VAL A 114 1.11 4.00 -1.87
CA VAL A 114 2.07 4.03 -0.78
C VAL A 114 2.60 5.44 -0.49
N GLY A 115 2.88 5.70 0.78
CA GLY A 115 3.73 6.80 1.21
C GLY A 115 5.17 6.33 1.37
N SER A 116 6.16 7.18 1.04
CA SER A 116 7.55 6.94 1.45
C SER A 116 7.63 7.04 2.98
N GLY A 117 7.95 5.93 3.63
CA GLY A 117 8.22 5.90 5.06
C GLY A 117 9.62 6.45 5.31
N SER A 118 9.71 7.54 6.06
CA SER A 118 10.96 8.06 6.63
C SER A 118 11.59 7.09 7.61
#